data_AF-D4VLW9-F1
#
_entry.id   AF-D4VLW9-F1
#
_cell.length_a   1.000
_cell.length_b   1.000
_cell.length_c   1.000
_cell.angle_alpha   90.00
_cell.angle_beta   90.00
_cell.angle_gamma   90.00
#
_symmetry.space_group_name_H-M   'P 1'
#
loop_
_entity.id
_entity.type
_entity.pdbx_description
1 polymer ?
#
loop_
_entity_poly.entity_id
_entity_poly.type
_entity_poly.pdbx_seq_one_letter_code
_entity_poly.pdbx_strand_id
1 'polypeptide(L)' 'MTGDNKELMIIPGANHTDLYDRTIPFDKLEDFFRKNLK' A
#
# COMPACT_ATOMS: atom_id res chain seq x y z
N MET A 1 -11.52 18.30 -5.22
CA MET A 1 -11.07 17.30 -4.22
C MET A 1 -11.20 15.87 -4.75
N THR A 2 -10.95 15.64 -6.05
CA THR A 2 -10.95 14.30 -6.67
C THR A 2 -9.50 13.83 -6.72
N GLY A 3 -9.04 13.23 -5.63
CA GLY A 3 -7.69 12.67 -5.56
C GLY A 3 -7.70 11.28 -6.19
N ASP A 4 -7.49 11.21 -7.50
CA ASP A 4 -7.71 9.98 -8.29
C ASP A 4 -6.62 8.92 -8.06
N ASN A 5 -5.44 9.33 -7.57
CA ASN A 5 -4.33 8.43 -7.22
C ASN A 5 -4.40 8.02 -5.75
N LYS A 6 -5.46 7.31 -5.36
CA LYS A 6 -5.62 6.75 -4.00
C LYS A 6 -6.11 5.32 -4.08
N GLU A 7 -5.52 4.44 -3.30
CA GLU A 7 -5.91 3.03 -3.20
C GLU A 7 -6.06 2.65 -1.72
N LEU A 8 -7.13 1.92 -1.40
CA LEU A 8 -7.37 1.37 -0.06
C LEU A 8 -7.26 -0.16 -0.14
N MET A 9 -6.39 -0.73 0.68
CA MET A 9 -6.23 -2.18 0.80
C MET A 9 -6.47 -2.59 2.26
N ILE A 10 -7.38 -3.54 2.46
CA ILE A 10 -7.64 -4.15 3.78
C ILE A 10 -6.93 -5.49 3.79
N ILE A 11 -6.04 -5.69 4.75
CA ILE A 11 -5.26 -6.92 4.91
C ILE A 11 -5.82 -7.67 6.13
N PRO A 12 -6.57 -8.76 5.94
CA PRO A 12 -7.16 -9.51 7.05
C PRO A 12 -6.08 -10.09 7.96
N GLY A 13 -6.26 -9.91 9.27
CA GLY A 13 -5.33 -10.44 10.27
C GLY A 13 -4.04 -9.65 10.46
N ALA A 14 -3.83 -8.56 9.71
CA ALA A 14 -2.67 -7.72 9.89
C ALA A 14 -2.81 -6.75 11.08
N ASN A 15 -1.72 -6.54 11.82
CA ASN A 15 -1.60 -5.55 12.89
C ASN A 15 -0.74 -4.34 12.44
N HIS A 16 -0.77 -3.25 13.20
CA HIS A 16 -0.01 -2.02 12.89
C HIS A 16 1.52 -2.21 12.92
N THR A 17 2.02 -3.27 13.57
CA THR A 17 3.45 -3.62 13.64
C THR A 17 3.93 -4.45 12.45
N ASP A 18 3.03 -4.99 11.65
CA ASP A 18 3.33 -5.96 10.58
C ASP A 18 4.13 -5.37 9.41
N LEU A 19 4.27 -4.04 9.42
CA LEU A 19 5.23 -3.31 8.60
C LEU A 19 6.66 -3.83 8.81
N TYR A 20 7.05 -4.13 10.05
CA TYR A 20 8.39 -4.58 10.40
C TYR A 20 8.60 -6.06 10.06
N ASP A 21 7.56 -6.87 10.22
CA ASP A 21 7.56 -8.30 9.90
C ASP A 21 7.40 -8.58 8.39
N ARG A 22 7.34 -7.52 7.58
CA ARG A 22 7.15 -7.57 6.12
C ARG A 22 5.92 -8.37 5.67
N THR A 23 4.88 -8.37 6.49
CA THR A 23 3.60 -9.04 6.18
C THR A 23 2.68 -8.16 5.32
N ILE A 24 3.00 -6.87 5.20
CA ILE A 24 2.34 -5.99 4.24
C ILE A 24 2.86 -6.21 2.80
N PRO A 25 2.02 -6.05 1.76
CA PRO A 25 2.40 -6.27 0.37
C PRO A 25 3.18 -5.07 -0.19
N PHE A 26 4.49 -5.03 0.07
CA PHE A 26 5.37 -3.95 -0.40
C PHE A 26 5.39 -3.82 -1.93
N ASP A 27 5.24 -4.91 -2.67
CA ASP A 27 5.19 -4.89 -4.14
C ASP A 27 4.02 -4.01 -4.65
N LYS A 28 2.89 -4.00 -3.93
CA LYS A 28 1.74 -3.14 -4.27
C LYS A 28 2.04 -1.66 -4.08
N LEU A 29 2.82 -1.32 -3.05
CA LEU A 29 3.28 0.06 -2.84
C LEU A 29 4.24 0.47 -3.95
N GLU A 30 5.21 -0.39 -4.30
CA GLU A 30 6.16 -0.13 -5.37
C GLU A 30 5.45 0.10 -6.72
N ASP A 31 4.55 -0.80 -7.10
CA ASP A 31 3.76 -0.68 -8.34
C ASP A 31 2.94 0.61 -8.37
N PHE A 32 2.27 0.93 -7.25
CA PHE A 32 1.48 2.15 -7.13
C PHE A 32 2.36 3.39 -7.34
N PHE A 33 3.53 3.45 -6.70
CA PHE A 33 4.42 4.61 -6.83
C PHE A 33 5.03 4.71 -8.22
N ARG A 34 5.50 3.60 -8.81
CA ARG A 34 6.01 3.58 -10.19
C ARG A 34 5.00 4.08 -11.21
N LYS A 35 3.71 3.79 -10.99
CA LYS A 35 2.62 4.20 -11.87
C LYS A 35 2.24 5.68 -11.72
N ASN A 36 2.28 6.20 -10.50
CA ASN A 36 1.66 7.48 -10.16
C ASN A 36 2.64 8.61 -9.81
N LEU A 37 3.89 8.31 -9.46
CA LEU A 37 4.96 9.29 -9.25
C LEU A 37 5.83 9.35 -10.51
N LYS A 38 5.57 10.35 -11.37
CA LYS A 38 6.45 10.74 -12.48
C LYS A 38 7.21 12.00 -12.13
#